data_AF-X6LC14-F1
#
_entry.id   AF-X6LC14-F1
#
_cell.length_a   1.000
_cell.length_b   1.000
_cell.length_c   1.000
_cell.angle_alpha   90.00
_cell.angle_beta   90.00
_cell.angle_gamma   90.00
#
_symmetry.space_group_name_H-M   'P 1'
#
loop_
_entity.id
_entity.type
_entity.pdbx_description
1 polymer ?
#
loop_
_entity_poly.entity_id
_entity_poly.type
_entity_poly.pdbx_seq_one_letter_code
_entity_poly.pdbx_strand_id
1 'polypeptide(L)'
;NDTTLKLIQFVYGQLCKFEPLQMKGQAIYVVLFEYFRKYIIGEQNRESCMNVAAILNKSRKQELEDDKAISQGLEMYIPLQASNYAYTDSNDSNAYDCYQRVVDLLGKKDKENQREQQ
;
A
#
# COMPACT_ATOMS: atom_id res chain seq x y z
N ASN A 1 37.28 -1.77 16.41
CA ASN A 1 36.51 -2.53 15.38
C ASN A 1 35.52 -1.68 14.60
N ASP A 2 35.82 -0.42 14.29
CA ASP A 2 34.90 0.50 13.60
C ASP A 2 35.45 1.00 12.24
N THR A 3 36.70 0.65 11.93
CA THR A 3 37.40 1.04 10.71
C THR A 3 36.87 0.32 9.47
N THR A 4 36.59 -0.98 9.58
CA THR A 4 36.01 -1.76 8.48
C THR A 4 34.61 -1.25 8.11
N LEU A 5 33.76 -0.98 9.11
CA LEU A 5 32.41 -0.46 8.87
C LEU A 5 32.45 0.93 8.22
N LYS A 6 33.31 1.83 8.69
CA LYS A 6 33.53 3.14 8.07
C LYS A 6 34.02 3.04 6.63
N LEU A 7 34.93 2.10 6.36
CA LEU A 7 35.41 1.87 4.99
C LEU A 7 34.30 1.35 4.08
N ILE A 8 33.48 0.41 4.56
CA ILE A 8 32.31 -0.10 3.82
C ILE A 8 31.33 1.02 3.50
N GLN A 9 30.97 1.83 4.50
CA GLN A 9 30.07 2.97 4.33
C GLN A 9 30.64 4.01 3.36
N PHE A 10 31.94 4.28 3.43
CA PHE A 10 32.62 5.17 2.51
C PHE A 10 32.55 4.65 1.08
N VAL A 11 32.96 3.40 0.83
CA VAL A 11 32.96 2.79 -0.50
C VAL A 11 31.55 2.77 -1.09
N TYR A 12 30.57 2.34 -0.30
CA TYR A 12 29.16 2.35 -0.72
C TYR A 12 28.68 3.76 -1.05
N GLY A 13 28.97 4.74 -0.18
CA GLY A 13 28.60 6.13 -0.39
C GLY A 13 29.23 6.74 -1.65
N GLN A 14 30.49 6.40 -1.95
CA GLN A 14 31.14 6.81 -3.20
C GLN A 14 30.46 6.17 -4.40
N LEU A 15 30.20 4.86 -4.40
CA LEU A 15 29.53 4.19 -5.52
C LEU A 15 28.13 4.74 -5.81
N CYS A 16 27.40 5.20 -4.80
CA CYS A 16 26.08 5.79 -5.00
C CYS A 16 26.08 7.23 -5.53
N LYS A 17 27.12 8.01 -5.26
CA LYS A 17 27.14 9.47 -5.53
C LYS A 17 28.17 9.91 -6.55
N PHE A 18 29.19 9.08 -6.78
CA PHE A 18 30.28 9.41 -7.67
C PHE A 18 29.92 9.02 -9.11
N GLU A 19 29.65 10.02 -9.94
CA GLU A 19 29.34 9.87 -11.36
C GLU A 19 30.52 10.38 -12.22
N PRO A 20 31.52 9.54 -12.50
CA PRO A 20 32.71 9.99 -13.21
C PRO A 20 32.46 10.19 -14.71
N LEU A 21 32.71 11.42 -15.18
CA LEU A 21 32.67 11.77 -16.60
C LEU A 21 34.00 11.54 -17.33
N GLN A 22 35.12 11.56 -16.60
CA GLN A 22 36.45 11.39 -17.16
C GLN A 22 36.95 9.94 -17.00
N MET A 23 37.72 9.45 -17.98
CA MET A 23 38.29 8.09 -17.98
C MET A 23 39.02 7.72 -16.68
N LYS A 24 39.76 8.66 -16.08
CA LYS A 24 40.45 8.44 -14.80
C LYS A 24 39.46 8.19 -13.65
N GLY A 25 38.36 8.94 -13.61
CA GLY A 25 37.30 8.73 -12.61
C GLY A 25 36.59 7.40 -12.83
N GLN A 26 36.34 7.00 -14.08
CA GLN A 26 35.74 5.71 -14.40
C GLN A 26 36.62 4.54 -13.94
N ALA A 27 37.94 4.64 -14.15
CA ALA A 27 38.88 3.65 -13.64
C ALA A 27 38.84 3.53 -12.11
N ILE A 28 38.76 4.66 -11.39
CA ILE A 28 38.62 4.68 -9.93
C ILE A 28 37.31 4.02 -9.49
N TYR A 29 36.20 4.33 -10.18
CA TYR A 29 34.89 3.73 -9.90
C TYR A 29 34.91 2.22 -10.08
N VAL A 30 35.53 1.72 -11.16
CA VAL A 30 35.68 0.28 -11.41
C VAL A 30 36.46 -0.39 -10.27
N VAL A 31 37.57 0.21 -9.83
CA VAL A 31 38.37 -0.33 -8.71
C VAL A 31 37.57 -0.38 -7.40
N LEU A 32 36.81 0.68 -7.09
CA LEU A 32 35.94 0.71 -5.91
C LEU A 32 34.83 -0.35 -6.00
N PHE A 33 34.26 -0.55 -7.20
CA PHE A 33 33.22 -1.53 -7.44
C PHE A 33 33.74 -2.96 -7.32
N GLU A 34 34.93 -3.25 -7.85
CA GLU A 34 35.58 -4.55 -7.70
C GLU A 34 35.88 -4.85 -6.23
N TYR A 35 36.38 -3.87 -5.48
CA TYR A 35 36.59 -4.00 -4.05
C TYR A 35 35.28 -4.30 -3.32
N PHE A 36 34.22 -3.54 -3.59
CA PHE A 36 32.89 -3.74 -3.00
C PHE A 36 32.37 -5.15 -3.29
N ARG A 37 32.45 -5.59 -4.54
CA ARG A 37 32.01 -6.92 -4.95
C ARG A 37 32.80 -8.03 -4.24
N LYS A 38 34.12 -7.92 -4.18
CA LYS A 38 34.99 -8.97 -3.63
C LYS A 38 34.92 -9.07 -2.12
N TYR A 39 34.89 -7.95 -1.42
CA TYR A 39 35.08 -7.91 0.04
C TYR A 39 33.83 -7.56 0.84
N ILE A 40 32.82 -6.93 0.22
CA ILE A 40 31.60 -6.48 0.90
C ILE A 40 30.42 -7.39 0.52
N ILE A 41 30.20 -7.62 -0.78
CA ILE A 41 29.21 -8.61 -1.25
C ILE A 41 29.74 -10.03 -1.03
N GLY A 42 31.05 -10.23 -1.21
CA GLY A 42 31.70 -11.54 -1.23
C GLY A 42 31.49 -12.26 -2.56
N GLU A 43 32.52 -12.91 -3.10
CA GLU A 43 32.41 -13.74 -4.31
C GLU A 43 31.41 -14.92 -4.17
N GLN A 44 31.00 -15.25 -2.95
CA GLN A 44 30.17 -16.42 -2.63
C GLN A 44 28.65 -16.22 -2.80
N ASN A 45 28.15 -15.03 -3.15
CA ASN A 45 26.70 -14.78 -3.13
C ASN A 45 25.91 -15.26 -4.37
N ARG A 46 26.41 -16.22 -5.16
CA ARG A 46 25.54 -16.90 -6.13
C ARG A 46 24.42 -17.68 -5.44
N GLU A 47 24.73 -18.37 -4.34
CA GLU A 47 23.73 -19.09 -3.55
C GLU A 47 22.77 -18.14 -2.82
N SER A 48 23.28 -17.00 -2.32
CA SER A 48 22.43 -15.99 -1.68
C SER A 48 21.52 -15.26 -2.67
N CYS A 49 22.00 -14.89 -3.87
CA CYS A 49 21.15 -14.30 -4.90
C CYS A 49 20.03 -15.26 -5.34
N MET A 50 20.33 -16.56 -5.46
CA MET A 50 19.30 -17.58 -5.73
C MET A 50 18.29 -17.67 -4.58
N ASN A 51 18.75 -17.63 -3.33
CA ASN A 51 17.87 -17.64 -2.16
C ASN A 51 16.99 -16.38 -2.10
N VAL A 52 17.54 -15.20 -2.37
CA VAL A 52 16.80 -13.94 -2.45
C VAL A 52 15.76 -14.00 -3.57
N ALA A 53 16.14 -14.48 -4.76
CA ALA A 53 15.20 -14.63 -5.88
C ALA A 53 14.08 -15.64 -5.57
N ALA A 54 14.38 -16.72 -4.86
CA ALA A 54 13.39 -17.69 -4.40
C ALA A 54 12.44 -17.10 -3.35
N ILE A 55 12.96 -16.33 -2.38
CA ILE A 55 12.17 -15.62 -1.38
C ILE A 55 11.24 -14.60 -2.05
N LEU A 56 11.75 -13.80 -2.99
CA LEU A 56 10.96 -12.80 -3.71
C LEU A 56 9.86 -13.46 -4.56
N ASN A 57 10.17 -14.56 -5.25
CA ASN A 57 9.16 -15.30 -6.01
C ASN A 57 8.08 -15.90 -5.11
N LYS A 58 8.45 -16.42 -3.95
CA LYS A 58 7.49 -16.93 -2.96
C LYS A 58 6.59 -15.82 -2.43
N SER A 59 7.17 -14.65 -2.09
CA SER A 59 6.43 -13.48 -1.63
C SER A 59 5.44 -12.99 -2.70
N ARG A 60 5.88 -12.84 -3.95
CA ARG A 60 5.02 -12.45 -5.08
C ARG A 60 3.83 -13.38 -5.25
N LYS A 61 4.03 -14.70 -5.10
CA LYS A 61 2.94 -15.67 -5.21
C LYS A 61 1.93 -15.52 -4.07
N GLN A 62 2.41 -15.28 -2.84
CA GLN A 62 1.53 -15.07 -1.69
C GLN A 62 0.67 -13.81 -1.86
N GLU A 63 1.30 -12.70 -2.26
CA GLU A 63 0.61 -11.41 -2.49
C GLU A 63 -0.53 -11.54 -3.50
N LEU A 64 -0.31 -12.27 -4.61
CA LEU A 64 -1.37 -12.53 -5.59
C LEU A 64 -2.53 -13.38 -5.06
N GLU A 65 -2.27 -14.34 -4.17
CA GLU A 65 -3.35 -15.13 -3.55
C GLU A 65 -4.13 -14.30 -2.52
N ASP A 66 -3.45 -13.42 -1.77
CA ASP A 66 -4.08 -12.51 -0.81
C ASP A 66 -4.97 -11.49 -1.54
N ASP A 67 -4.50 -10.89 -2.63
CA ASP A 67 -5.27 -9.97 -3.48
C ASP A 67 -6.52 -10.65 -4.07
N LYS A 68 -6.38 -11.90 -4.49
CA LYS A 68 -7.51 -12.70 -4.98
C LYS A 68 -8.54 -12.95 -3.88
N ALA A 69 -8.10 -13.31 -2.68
CA ALA A 69 -8.99 -13.53 -1.55
C ALA A 69 -9.76 -12.26 -1.17
N ILE A 70 -9.08 -11.10 -1.17
CA ILE A 70 -9.71 -9.79 -0.95
C ILE A 70 -10.73 -9.50 -2.04
N SER A 71 -10.38 -9.70 -3.31
CA SER A 71 -11.28 -9.46 -4.44
C SER A 71 -12.55 -10.31 -4.36
N GLN A 72 -12.42 -11.60 -4.03
CA GLN A 72 -13.57 -12.49 -3.82
C GLN A 72 -14.43 -12.05 -2.63
N GLY A 73 -13.80 -11.60 -1.54
CA GLY A 73 -14.49 -11.02 -0.40
C GLY A 73 -15.30 -9.78 -0.76
N LEU A 74 -14.77 -8.93 -1.64
CA LEU A 74 -15.46 -7.73 -2.13
C LEU A 74 -16.58 -8.06 -3.12
N GLU A 75 -16.44 -9.08 -3.97
CA GLU A 75 -17.53 -9.54 -4.83
C GLU A 75 -18.71 -10.11 -4.03
N MET A 76 -18.41 -10.83 -2.95
CA MET A 76 -19.42 -11.35 -2.03
C MET A 76 -19.90 -10.31 -1.02
N TYR A 77 -19.29 -9.12 -1.00
CA TYR A 77 -19.70 -8.05 -0.12
C TYR A 77 -21.01 -7.45 -0.63
N ILE A 78 -22.12 -7.88 -0.02
CA ILE A 78 -23.42 -7.23 -0.18
C ILE A 78 -23.47 -6.08 0.83
N PRO A 79 -23.45 -4.81 0.40
CA PRO A 79 -23.52 -3.69 1.33
C PRO A 79 -24.87 -3.71 2.06
N LEU A 80 -24.84 -3.81 3.39
CA LEU A 80 -26.03 -3.86 4.26
C LEU A 80 -26.96 -2.64 4.11
N GLN A 81 -26.52 -1.57 3.41
CA GLN A 81 -27.26 -0.32 3.24
C GLN A 81 -27.63 0.02 1.78
N ALA A 82 -27.42 -0.89 0.81
CA ALA A 82 -27.76 -0.65 -0.61
C ALA A 82 -28.90 -1.55 -1.13
N SER A 83 -29.70 -2.12 -0.24
CA SER A 83 -30.98 -2.74 -0.60
C SER A 83 -32.07 -1.66 -0.63
N ASN A 84 -32.57 -1.33 -1.82
CA ASN A 84 -33.83 -0.57 -1.97
C ASN A 84 -35.07 -1.40 -1.59
N TYR A 85 -34.89 -2.65 -1.15
CA TYR A 85 -35.97 -3.42 -0.56
C TYR A 85 -36.12 -2.99 0.90
N ALA A 86 -37.30 -2.48 1.23
CA ALA A 86 -37.71 -2.30 2.61
C ALA A 86 -37.53 -3.64 3.34
N TYR A 87 -36.70 -3.64 4.37
CA TYR A 87 -36.59 -4.77 5.30
C TYR A 87 -37.92 -4.88 6.03
N THR A 88 -38.83 -5.69 5.51
CA THR A 88 -40.04 -6.08 6.24
C THR A 88 -39.63 -7.17 7.21
N ASP A 89 -39.10 -6.78 8.37
CA ASP A 89 -39.12 -7.68 9.52
C ASP A 89 -40.58 -8.00 9.76
N SER A 90 -40.95 -9.25 9.50
CA SER A 90 -42.32 -9.66 9.68
C SER A 90 -42.68 -9.43 11.14
N ASN A 91 -43.70 -8.59 11.35
CA ASN A 91 -44.66 -8.64 12.46
C ASN A 91 -44.67 -7.51 13.50
N ASP A 92 -43.95 -6.40 13.31
CA ASP A 92 -44.17 -5.19 14.14
C ASP A 92 -44.51 -3.96 13.27
N SER A 93 -45.76 -3.52 13.34
CA SER A 93 -46.33 -2.38 12.60
C SER A 93 -45.78 -1.00 13.03
N ASN A 94 -44.72 -0.97 13.84
CA ASN A 94 -44.05 0.23 14.34
C ASN A 94 -42.61 0.39 13.83
N ALA A 95 -42.26 -0.24 12.70
CA ALA A 95 -40.97 -0.01 12.06
C ALA A 95 -40.81 1.49 11.73
N TYR A 96 -39.73 2.10 12.22
CA TYR A 96 -39.48 3.53 12.09
C TYR A 96 -39.20 3.88 10.62
N ASP A 97 -40.17 4.51 9.96
CA ASP A 97 -40.03 4.95 8.57
C ASP A 97 -39.16 6.23 8.50
N CYS A 98 -37.87 6.02 8.24
CA CYS A 98 -36.90 7.09 8.05
C CYS A 98 -37.27 8.01 6.88
N TYR A 99 -37.91 7.49 5.83
CA TYR A 99 -38.32 8.29 4.68
C TYR A 99 -39.45 9.25 5.06
N GLN A 100 -40.49 8.73 5.70
CA GLN A 100 -41.59 9.57 6.20
C GLN A 100 -41.09 10.61 7.20
N ARG A 101 -40.14 10.25 8.06
CA ARG A 101 -39.52 11.19 9.01
C ARG A 101 -38.78 12.34 8.33
N VAL A 102 -38.04 12.06 7.26
CA VAL A 102 -37.32 13.08 6.48
C VAL A 102 -38.31 13.98 5.75
N VAL A 103 -39.36 13.41 5.14
CA VAL A 103 -40.43 14.18 4.48
C VAL A 103 -41.13 15.12 5.47
N ASP A 104 -41.46 14.63 6.67
CA ASP A 104 -42.10 15.43 7.71
C ASP A 104 -41.19 16.56 8.22
N LEU A 105 -39.88 16.31 8.35
CA LEU A 105 -38.90 17.32 8.75
C LEU A 105 -38.78 18.44 7.71
N LEU A 106 -38.70 18.08 6.43
CA LEU A 106 -38.63 19.04 5.33
C LEU A 106 -39.93 19.87 5.23
N GLY A 107 -41.08 19.20 5.28
CA GLY A 107 -42.38 19.88 5.22
C GLY A 107 -42.66 20.78 6.43
N LYS A 108 -42.09 20.50 7.62
CA LYS A 108 -42.16 21.39 8.78
C LYS A 108 -41.28 22.63 8.60
N LYS A 109 -40.06 22.44 8.09
CA LYS A 109 -39.12 23.53 7.81
C LYS A 109 -39.69 24.54 6.81
N ASP A 110 -40.38 24.06 5.78
CA ASP A 110 -41.03 24.94 4.79
C ASP A 110 -42.17 25.77 5.40
N LYS A 111 -42.91 25.20 6.36
CA LYS A 111 -43.99 25.91 7.07
C LYS A 111 -43.47 26.92 8.09
N GLU A 112 -42.35 26.65 8.75
CA GLU A 112 -41.69 27.60 9.66
C GLU A 112 -41.12 28.79 8.87
N ASN A 113 -40.43 28.53 7.75
CA ASN A 113 -39.91 29.58 6.88
C ASN A 113 -40.99 30.51 6.31
N GLN A 114 -42.20 30.01 6.04
CA GLN A 114 -43.33 30.83 5.58
C GLN A 114 -43.95 31.70 6.68
N ARG A 115 -43.82 31.31 7.96
CA ARG A 115 -44.33 32.09 9.11
C ARG A 115 -43.37 33.19 9.54
N GLU A 116 -42.07 33.02 9.31
CA GLU A 116 -41.05 34.03 9.63
C GLU A 116 -40.95 35.15 8.59
N GLN A 117 -41.60 35.00 7.43
CA GLN A 117 -41.63 35.99 6.34
C GLN A 117 -42.94 36.82 6.28
N GLN A 118 -43.83 36.67 7.26
CA GLN A 118 -45.04 37.50 7.46
C GLN A 118 -44.88 38.39 8.70
#